data_AF-A0A2S2DQY3-F1
#
_entry.id   AF-A0A2S2DQY3-F1
#
_cell.length_a   1.000
_cell.length_b   1.000
_cell.length_c   1.000
_cell.angle_alpha   90.00
_cell.angle_beta   90.00
_cell.angle_gamma   90.00
#
_symmetry.space_group_name_H-M   'P 1'
#
loop_
_entity.id
_entity.type
_entity.pdbx_description
1 polymer ?
#
loop_
_entity_poly.entity_id
_entity_poly.type
_entity_poly.pdbx_seq_one_letter_code
_entity_poly.pdbx_strand_id
1 'polypeptide(L)' 'MDGRELARHIRAVPGERTPLLIALSGYGSNADRRAALGAGFDRYLVKPANIQQLDALRAGAQSLG' A
#
# COMPACT_ATOMS: atom_id res chain seq x y z
N MET A 1 -5.59 16.19 3.84
CA MET A 1 -5.69 14.79 3.40
C MET A 1 -4.33 14.14 3.46
N ASP A 2 -4.17 13.09 4.27
CA ASP A 2 -2.96 12.26 4.31
C ASP A 2 -3.13 10.97 3.47
N GLY A 3 -2.07 10.18 3.35
CA GLY A 3 -2.12 8.94 2.55
C GLY A 3 -3.09 7.89 3.09
N ARG A 4 -3.38 7.86 4.40
CA ARG A 4 -4.32 6.90 5.00
C ARG A 4 -5.75 7.31 4.74
N GLU A 5 -6.04 8.60 4.80
CA GLU A 5 -7.32 9.16 4.39
C GLU A 5 -7.60 8.92 2.91
N LEU A 6 -6.61 9.10 2.03
CA LEU A 6 -6.74 8.77 0.61
C LEU A 6 -7.01 7.27 0.39
N ALA A 7 -6.29 6.38 1.08
CA ALA A 7 -6.51 4.95 0.97
C ALA A 7 -7.95 4.56 1.36
N ARG A 8 -8.48 5.13 2.45
CA ARG A 8 -9.89 4.90 2.85
C ARG A 8 -10.87 5.35 1.78
N HIS A 9 -10.67 6.52 1.17
CA HIS A 9 -11.53 6.99 0.09
C HIS A 9 -11.45 6.07 -1.14
N ILE A 10 -10.26 5.62 -1.53
CA ILE A 10 -10.10 4.68 -2.66
C ILE A 10 -10.85 3.36 -2.39
N ARG A 11 -10.82 2.85 -1.15
CA ARG A 11 -11.56 1.63 -0.78
C ARG A 11 -13.08 1.84 -0.66
N ALA A 12 -13.53 3.07 -0.44
CA ALA A 12 -14.95 3.40 -0.32
C ALA A 12 -15.67 3.57 -1.66
N VAL A 13 -14.95 3.65 -2.79
CA VAL A 13 -15.53 3.78 -4.14
C VAL A 13 -15.74 2.38 -4.74
N PRO A 14 -16.99 1.91 -4.90
CA PRO A 14 -17.27 0.62 -5.54
C PRO A 14 -17.06 0.73 -7.06
N GLY A 15 -16.29 -0.19 -7.62
CA GLY A 15 -15.99 -0.27 -9.06
C GLY A 15 -14.94 -1.34 -9.35
N GLU A 16 -14.93 -1.88 -10.57
CA GLU A 16 -14.34 -3.19 -10.88
C GLU A 16 -12.82 -3.32 -10.72
N ARG A 17 -12.08 -2.25 -10.42
CA ARG A 17 -10.62 -2.32 -10.26
C ARG A 17 -10.12 -1.40 -9.17
N THR A 18 -10.04 -1.91 -7.95
CA THR A 18 -9.32 -1.23 -6.89
C THR A 18 -7.81 -1.37 -7.12
N PRO A 19 -7.03 -0.28 -7.18
CA PRO A 19 -5.60 -0.36 -7.42
C PRO A 19 -4.88 -1.06 -6.27
N LEU A 20 -3.69 -1.62 -6.57
CA LEU A 20 -2.72 -2.01 -5.55
C LEU A 20 -2.21 -0.76 -4.83
N LEU A 21 -2.42 -0.68 -3.52
CA LEU A 21 -1.97 0.43 -2.69
C LEU A 21 -0.76 0.01 -1.85
N ILE A 22 0.38 0.66 -2.09
CA ILE A 22 1.64 0.43 -1.36
C ILE A 22 1.96 1.69 -0.55
N ALA A 23 2.00 1.59 0.78
CA ALA A 23 2.41 2.69 1.64
C ALA A 23 3.95 2.78 1.64
N LEU A 24 4.51 3.97 1.37
CA LEU A 24 5.95 4.24 1.42
C LEU A 24 6.24 5.28 2.51
N SER A 25 6.81 4.85 3.64
CA SER A 25 6.97 5.67 4.85
C SER A 25 8.44 5.96 5.18
N GLY A 26 8.72 7.12 5.77
CA GLY A 26 10.02 7.40 6.41
C GLY A 26 10.16 6.77 7.80
N TYR A 27 9.07 6.26 8.36
CA TYR A 27 9.01 5.67 9.70
C TYR A 27 8.72 4.18 9.59
N GLY A 28 9.53 3.34 10.24
CA GLY A 28 9.46 1.87 10.10
C GLY A 28 8.76 1.16 11.25
N SER A 29 8.03 1.87 12.11
CA SER A 29 7.47 1.25 13.31
C SER A 29 6.37 0.24 12.98
N ASN A 30 6.22 -0.77 13.83
CA ASN A 30 5.12 -1.73 13.71
C ASN A 30 3.74 -1.05 13.84
N ALA A 31 3.65 0.05 14.60
CA ALA A 31 2.43 0.83 14.72
C ALA A 31 2.07 1.51 13.40
N ASP A 32 3.05 2.11 12.72
CA ASP A 32 2.83 2.77 11.43
C ASP A 32 2.39 1.78 10.35
N ARG A 33 3.02 0.60 10.33
CA ARG A 33 2.65 -0.49 9.44
C ARG A 33 1.20 -0.93 9.67
N ARG A 34 0.82 -1.20 10.93
CA ARG A 34 -0.57 -1.59 11.27
C ARG A 34 -1.57 -0.51 10.87
N ALA A 35 -1.27 0.75 11.15
CA ALA A 35 -2.14 1.87 10.80
C ALA A 35 -2.29 2.06 9.28
N ALA A 36 -1.23 1.82 8.50
CA ALA A 36 -1.31 1.84 7.04
C ALA A 36 -2.17 0.68 6.50
N LEU A 37 -1.91 -0.55 6.95
CA LEU A 37 -2.70 -1.71 6.54
C LEU A 37 -4.19 -1.56 6.91
N GLY A 38 -4.47 -1.08 8.13
CA GLY A 38 -5.84 -0.81 8.59
C GLY A 38 -6.55 0.31 7.83
N ALA A 39 -5.81 1.21 7.16
CA ALA A 39 -6.38 2.24 6.29
C ALA A 39 -6.70 1.72 4.87
N GLY A 40 -6.35 0.47 4.55
CA GLY A 40 -6.64 -0.15 3.27
C GLY A 40 -5.43 -0.23 2.32
N PHE A 41 -4.21 -0.01 2.77
CA PHE A 41 -3.01 -0.34 1.99
C PHE A 41 -2.80 -1.86 1.96
N ASP A 42 -2.36 -2.39 0.82
CA ASP A 42 -2.06 -3.82 0.65
C ASP A 42 -0.66 -4.17 1.15
N ARG A 43 0.25 -3.20 1.05
CA ARG A 43 1.69 -3.38 1.32
C ARG A 43 2.27 -2.15 2.00
N TYR A 44 3.39 -2.35 2.69
CA TYR A 44 4.10 -1.30 3.42
C TYR A 44 5.60 -1.39 3.15
N LEU A 45 6.21 -0.28 2.79
CA LEU A 45 7.63 -0.12 2.54
C LEU A 45 8.17 1.06 3.35
N VAL A 46 9.42 0.93 3.78
CA VAL A 46 10.17 1.97 4.49
C VAL A 46 11.19 2.58 3.54
N LYS A 47 11.33 3.89 3.56
CA LYS A 47 12.35 4.61 2.79
C LYS A 47 13.74 4.40 3.41
N PRO A 48 14.80 4.34 2.58
CA PRO A 48 14.76 4.28 1.12
C PRO A 48 14.34 2.89 0.64
N ALA A 49 13.35 2.84 -0.25
CA ALA A 49 12.99 1.60 -0.95
C ALA A 49 13.89 1.47 -2.20
N ASN A 50 14.42 0.28 -2.45
CA ASN A 50 15.19 -0.01 -3.66
C ASN A 50 14.29 -0.59 -4.77
N ILE A 51 14.81 -0.60 -6.01
CA ILE A 51 14.07 -1.07 -7.19
C ILE A 51 13.67 -2.54 -7.05
N GLN A 52 14.54 -3.38 -6.47
CA GLN A 52 14.26 -4.82 -6.27
C GLN A 52 13.05 -5.03 -5.35
N GLN A 53 12.90 -4.22 -4.30
CA GLN A 53 11.75 -4.24 -3.41
C GLN A 53 10.47 -3.84 -4.13
N LEU A 54 10.54 -2.89 -5.07
CA LEU A 54 9.37 -2.49 -5.87
C LEU A 54 9.00 -3.56 -6.89
N ASP A 55 9.97 -4.17 -7.56
CA ASP A 55 9.75 -5.23 -8.54
C ASP A 55 9.07 -6.46 -7.90
N ALA A 56 9.50 -6.85 -6.70
CA ALA A 56 8.86 -7.93 -5.94
C ALA A 56 7.37 -7.68 -5.66
N LEU A 57 6.95 -6.42 -5.54
CA LEU A 57 5.55 -6.07 -5.28
C LEU A 57 4.68 -6.13 -6.54
N ARG A 58 5.28 -5.96 -7.74
CA ARG A 58 4.57 -6.11 -9.02
C ARG A 58 4.30 -7.57 -9.36
N ALA A 59 5.24 -8.47 -9.05
CA ALA A 59 5.12 -9.89 -9.32
C ALA A 59 3.96 -10.54 -8.54
N GLY A 60 3.74 -10.12 -7.29
CA GLY A 60 2.64 -10.62 -6.46
C GLY A 60 1.23 -10.14 -6.88
N ALA A 61 1.12 -9.16 -7.79
CA ALA A 61 -0.15 -8.64 -8.28
C ALA A 61 -0.61 -9.26 -9.62
N GLN A 62 0.26 -10.05 -10.28
CA GLN A 62 -0.03 -10.67 -11.59
C GLN A 62 -0.64 -12.08 -11.49
N SER A 63 -0.92 -12.58 -10.28
CA SER A 63 -1.45 -13.94 -10.06
C SER A 63 -2.96 -14.02 -9.81
N LEU A 64 -3.71 -12.95 -10.06
CA LEU A 64 -5.18 -12.97 -10.06
C LEU A 64 -5.64 -12.71 -11.50
N GLY A 65 -5.53 -13.75 -12.32
CA GLY A 65 -6.27 -13.91 -13.57
C GLY A 65 -7.61 -14.59 -13.32
#